data_AF-A0A9X8RDX6-F1
#
_entry.id   AF-A0A9X8RDX6-F1
#
_cell.length_a   1.000
_cell.length_b   1.000
_cell.length_c   1.000
_cell.angle_alpha   90.00
_cell.angle_beta   90.00
_cell.angle_gamma   90.00
#
_symmetry.space_group_name_H-M   'P 1'
#
loop_
_entity.id
_entity.type
_entity.pdbx_description
1 polymer ?
#
loop_
_entity_poly.entity_id
_entity_poly.type
_entity_poly.pdbx_seq_one_letter_code
_entity_poly.pdbx_strand_id
1 'polypeptide(L)'
;MANDVLKIIQIEYNQLLNKLLPDIDNNAPVEPSKILRIIDEVKLFWYKRLPLVEFEIENWARAKECLLLSGAIYLNVKDNEHYFFTLFGDYHVVDDPLIKLEGFFRYSDVKLLDKNLIDIFKRAYFDTLEVTKNHSNLIHILPIKELVLKYYNDNNELINKFYWKFVSIILNSEVKNTSEFFDKFRALSDIEKELDEFILSNLIFIDTNDSKLSLEDRCNRYKKEYQQFEELTNLEIFNVATYSYVAQTIDILLISSFLGFTPYIRNDIAFRYFLLLKDTFIGDDEIRKVVEKSIVLYIAYKSVHLTRLTKYNFDEFIDRVKNENLMFSIFERLKSNEIEVIYSEVEPTRKIIDEEINKLL
;
A
#
# COMPACT_ATOMS: atom_id res chain seq x y z
N MET A 1 -16.55 24.96 -4.12
CA MET A 1 -15.53 25.75 -4.85
C MET A 1 -14.09 25.24 -4.64
N ALA A 2 -13.83 24.23 -3.81
CA ALA A 2 -12.48 23.73 -3.50
C ALA A 2 -12.06 22.47 -4.29
N ASN A 3 -12.54 22.25 -5.52
CA ASN A 3 -12.20 21.03 -6.28
C ASN A 3 -11.84 21.29 -7.76
N ASP A 4 -11.76 22.55 -8.18
CA ASP A 4 -11.47 22.90 -9.57
C ASP A 4 -9.97 22.76 -9.89
N VAL A 5 -9.08 23.07 -8.93
CA VAL A 5 -7.62 23.05 -9.14
C VAL A 5 -7.11 21.61 -9.32
N LEU A 6 -7.41 20.70 -8.39
CA LEU A 6 -7.00 19.30 -8.52
C LEU A 6 -7.58 18.65 -9.77
N LYS A 7 -8.84 18.94 -10.09
CA LYS A 7 -9.46 18.45 -11.33
C LYS A 7 -8.72 18.92 -12.57
N ILE A 8 -8.35 20.21 -12.65
CA ILE A 8 -7.55 20.74 -13.75
C ILE A 8 -6.19 20.03 -13.80
N ILE A 9 -5.52 19.85 -12.65
CA ILE A 9 -4.23 19.15 -12.59
C ILE A 9 -4.35 17.69 -13.08
N GLN A 10 -5.40 16.96 -12.71
CA GLN A 10 -5.62 15.59 -13.21
C GLN A 10 -5.85 15.56 -14.73
N ILE A 11 -6.56 16.55 -15.29
CA ILE A 11 -6.76 16.68 -16.75
C ILE A 11 -5.43 16.96 -17.45
N GLU A 12 -4.63 17.90 -16.95
CA GLU A 12 -3.31 18.20 -17.48
C GLU A 12 -2.38 16.99 -17.39
N TYR A 13 -2.49 16.21 -16.31
CA TYR A 13 -1.70 14.99 -16.15
C TYR A 13 -2.10 13.92 -17.17
N ASN A 14 -3.41 13.71 -17.40
CA ASN A 14 -3.89 12.84 -18.46
C ASN A 14 -3.38 13.26 -19.85
N GLN A 15 -3.32 14.57 -20.13
CA GLN A 15 -2.77 15.09 -21.39
C GLN A 15 -1.27 14.78 -21.54
N LEU A 16 -0.50 14.90 -20.45
CA LEU A 16 0.91 14.49 -20.46
C LEU A 16 1.06 12.99 -20.75
N LEU A 17 0.28 12.13 -20.10
CA LEU A 17 0.31 10.69 -20.35
C LEU A 17 -0.10 10.36 -21.79
N ASN A 18 -1.11 11.03 -22.37
CA ASN A 18 -1.43 10.80 -23.79
C ASN A 18 -0.28 11.23 -24.72
N LYS A 19 0.44 12.31 -24.39
CA LYS A 19 1.61 12.76 -25.15
C LYS A 19 2.77 11.76 -25.10
N LEU A 20 2.97 11.11 -23.95
CA LEU A 20 4.04 10.12 -23.73
C LEU A 20 3.67 8.71 -24.21
N LEU A 21 2.39 8.45 -24.51
CA LEU A 21 1.89 7.14 -24.92
C LEU A 21 2.69 6.49 -26.07
N PRO A 22 3.11 7.20 -27.14
CA PRO A 22 3.88 6.59 -28.23
C PRO A 22 5.24 5.98 -27.82
N ASP A 23 5.77 6.37 -26.65
CA ASP A 23 7.04 5.85 -26.15
C ASP A 23 6.90 4.52 -25.41
N ILE A 24 5.68 4.18 -24.99
CA ILE A 24 5.32 2.94 -24.30
C ILE A 24 4.54 2.01 -25.21
N ASP A 25 3.69 2.60 -26.04
CA ASP A 25 2.85 1.89 -26.99
C ASP A 25 3.58 1.77 -28.32
N ASN A 26 4.27 0.66 -28.47
CA ASN A 26 4.65 0.10 -29.74
C ASN A 26 4.76 -1.42 -29.56
N ASN A 27 4.41 -2.17 -30.60
CA ASN A 27 4.53 -3.63 -30.69
C ASN A 27 6.00 -4.14 -30.65
N ALA A 28 6.88 -3.45 -29.93
CA ALA A 28 8.31 -3.64 -29.81
C ALA A 28 8.76 -3.53 -28.33
N PRO A 29 9.97 -4.04 -28.00
CA PRO A 29 10.55 -3.87 -26.68
C PRO A 29 10.67 -2.38 -26.33
N VAL A 30 10.30 -2.01 -25.10
CA VAL A 30 10.50 -0.66 -24.59
C VAL A 30 11.88 -0.59 -23.94
N GLU A 31 12.75 0.24 -24.48
CA GLU A 31 14.08 0.48 -23.92
C GLU A 31 13.98 1.16 -22.54
N PRO A 32 14.75 0.73 -21.53
CA PRO A 32 14.71 1.34 -20.20
C PRO A 32 14.99 2.85 -20.18
N SER A 33 15.78 3.35 -21.12
CA SER A 33 16.04 4.79 -21.27
C SER A 33 14.78 5.61 -21.61
N LYS A 34 13.83 5.03 -22.36
CA LYS A 34 12.52 5.65 -22.63
C LYS A 34 11.68 5.72 -21.36
N ILE A 35 11.70 4.65 -20.55
CA ILE A 35 11.01 4.61 -19.26
C ILE A 35 11.53 5.69 -18.33
N LEU A 36 12.86 5.83 -18.20
CA LEU A 36 13.48 6.89 -17.40
C LEU A 36 13.08 8.29 -17.88
N ARG A 37 13.05 8.53 -19.20
CA ARG A 37 12.57 9.81 -19.75
C ARG A 37 11.13 10.10 -19.36
N ILE A 38 10.25 9.11 -19.41
CA ILE A 38 8.84 9.26 -18.99
C ILE A 38 8.75 9.61 -17.52
N ILE A 39 9.50 8.90 -16.67
CA ILE A 39 9.57 9.18 -15.23
C ILE A 39 10.06 10.62 -14.98
N ASP A 40 11.09 11.08 -15.70
CA ASP A 40 11.60 12.44 -15.58
C ASP A 40 10.55 13.50 -15.96
N GLU A 41 9.81 13.30 -17.05
CA GLU A 41 8.72 14.19 -17.47
C GLU A 41 7.57 14.23 -16.46
N VAL A 42 7.18 13.07 -15.92
CA VAL A 42 6.15 12.96 -14.86
C VAL A 42 6.61 13.66 -13.57
N LYS A 43 7.86 13.44 -13.14
CA LYS A 43 8.42 14.14 -11.97
C LYS A 43 8.43 15.65 -12.18
N LEU A 44 8.91 16.13 -13.32
CA LEU A 44 8.91 17.56 -13.64
C LEU A 44 7.50 18.16 -13.67
N PHE A 45 6.51 17.40 -14.13
CA PHE A 45 5.10 17.82 -14.08
C PHE A 45 4.63 18.03 -12.64
N TRP A 46 4.91 17.09 -11.75
CA TRP A 46 4.50 17.13 -10.35
C TRP A 46 5.27 18.17 -9.54
N TYR A 47 6.59 18.27 -9.69
CA TYR A 47 7.40 19.27 -9.00
C TYR A 47 6.90 20.70 -9.24
N LYS A 48 6.47 21.03 -10.46
CA LYS A 48 5.91 22.35 -10.80
C LYS A 48 4.57 22.64 -10.13
N ARG A 49 3.85 21.61 -9.69
CA ARG A 49 2.50 21.69 -9.12
C ARG A 49 2.46 21.33 -7.63
N LEU A 50 3.56 20.86 -7.06
CA LEU A 50 3.63 20.38 -5.67
C LEU A 50 3.06 21.40 -4.66
N PRO A 51 3.40 22.71 -4.71
CA PRO A 51 2.83 23.67 -3.75
C PRO A 51 1.30 23.81 -3.83
N LEU A 52 0.74 23.66 -5.04
CA LEU A 52 -0.71 23.70 -5.22
C LEU A 52 -1.38 22.43 -4.70
N VAL A 53 -0.76 21.27 -4.96
CA VAL A 53 -1.27 19.98 -4.44
C VAL A 53 -1.21 19.95 -2.91
N GLU A 54 -0.12 20.43 -2.31
CA GLU A 54 0.02 20.56 -0.85
C GLU A 54 -1.10 21.44 -0.27
N PHE A 55 -1.30 22.63 -0.85
CA PHE A 55 -2.34 23.55 -0.42
C PHE A 55 -3.74 22.91 -0.48
N GLU A 56 -4.04 22.16 -1.53
CA GLU A 56 -5.31 21.46 -1.64
C GLU A 56 -5.44 20.41 -0.54
N ILE A 57 -4.48 19.47 -0.41
CA ILE A 57 -4.54 18.38 0.59
C ILE A 57 -4.73 18.92 2.02
N GLU A 58 -4.00 19.97 2.40
CA GLU A 58 -4.11 20.59 3.72
C GLU A 58 -5.53 21.11 4.04
N ASN A 59 -6.29 21.49 3.01
CA ASN A 59 -7.64 22.05 3.14
C ASN A 59 -8.77 21.00 3.16
N TRP A 60 -8.66 19.87 2.47
CA TRP A 60 -9.76 18.88 2.40
C TRP A 60 -9.47 17.55 3.10
N ALA A 61 -8.21 17.11 3.24
CA ALA A 61 -7.90 15.82 3.85
C ALA A 61 -8.32 15.73 5.32
N ARG A 62 -8.33 16.86 6.05
CA ARG A 62 -8.76 16.90 7.46
C ARG A 62 -10.27 16.94 7.66
N ALA A 63 -11.04 17.22 6.61
CA ALA A 63 -12.48 17.44 6.71
C ALA A 63 -13.32 16.28 6.17
N LYS A 64 -12.68 15.28 5.56
CA LYS A 64 -13.33 14.18 4.82
C LYS A 64 -12.60 12.87 5.05
N GLU A 65 -13.28 11.75 4.81
CA GLU A 65 -12.64 10.45 4.86
C GLU A 65 -11.84 10.24 3.56
N CYS A 66 -10.51 10.32 3.65
CA CYS A 66 -9.62 10.21 2.50
C CYS A 66 -8.82 8.91 2.56
N LEU A 67 -8.90 8.10 1.50
CA LEU A 67 -8.23 6.81 1.41
C LEU A 67 -6.98 6.89 0.52
N LEU A 68 -5.89 6.28 0.96
CA LEU A 68 -4.67 6.13 0.19
C LEU A 68 -4.41 4.66 -0.17
N LEU A 69 -4.35 4.34 -1.46
CA LEU A 69 -3.95 3.01 -1.92
C LEU A 69 -2.52 2.70 -1.47
N SER A 70 -2.40 1.78 -0.51
CA SER A 70 -1.17 1.44 0.20
C SER A 70 -0.81 -0.03 0.02
N GLY A 71 0.48 -0.35 0.00
CA GLY A 71 0.96 -1.72 -0.25
C GLY A 71 0.73 -2.24 -1.69
N ALA A 72 0.37 -1.36 -2.63
CA ALA A 72 0.24 -1.66 -4.05
C ALA A 72 0.92 -0.59 -4.92
N ILE A 73 1.32 -0.97 -6.13
CA ILE A 73 1.96 -0.06 -7.10
C ILE A 73 0.91 0.77 -7.84
N TYR A 74 -0.16 0.14 -8.33
CA TYR A 74 -1.23 0.74 -9.13
C TYR A 74 -2.60 0.13 -8.75
N LEU A 75 -3.70 0.73 -9.22
CA LEU A 75 -5.06 0.42 -8.80
C LEU A 75 -5.65 -0.83 -9.47
N ASN A 76 -5.31 -1.11 -10.72
CA ASN A 76 -5.78 -2.28 -11.49
C ASN A 76 -7.27 -2.21 -11.87
N VAL A 77 -7.66 -1.11 -12.53
CA VAL A 77 -9.02 -0.81 -13.00
C VAL A 77 -9.58 -1.92 -13.88
N LYS A 78 -8.73 -2.58 -14.69
CA LYS A 78 -9.11 -3.68 -15.58
C LYS A 78 -9.77 -4.85 -14.85
N ASP A 79 -9.37 -5.10 -13.61
CA ASP A 79 -9.92 -6.15 -12.76
C ASP A 79 -11.04 -5.61 -11.83
N ASN A 80 -11.61 -4.45 -12.15
CA ASN A 80 -12.68 -3.77 -11.42
C ASN A 80 -12.34 -3.39 -9.98
N GLU A 81 -11.06 -3.28 -9.65
CA GLU A 81 -10.61 -2.91 -8.31
C GLU A 81 -11.03 -1.50 -7.87
N HIS A 82 -11.30 -0.61 -8.82
CA HIS A 82 -11.85 0.71 -8.56
C HIS A 82 -13.20 0.66 -7.83
N TYR A 83 -14.03 -0.38 -8.03
CA TYR A 83 -15.28 -0.57 -7.28
C TYR A 83 -15.03 -0.79 -5.79
N PHE A 84 -14.08 -1.66 -5.44
CA PHE A 84 -13.73 -1.89 -4.04
C PHE A 84 -13.11 -0.66 -3.40
N PHE A 85 -12.24 0.03 -4.14
CA PHE A 85 -11.53 1.19 -3.63
C PHE A 85 -12.49 2.35 -3.33
N THR A 86 -13.51 2.56 -4.17
CA THR A 86 -14.49 3.64 -4.00
C THR A 86 -15.74 3.24 -3.22
N LEU A 87 -15.77 2.03 -2.64
CA LEU A 87 -16.89 1.57 -1.80
C LEU A 87 -16.99 2.35 -0.48
N PHE A 88 -15.86 2.86 0.01
CA PHE A 88 -15.75 3.59 1.27
C PHE A 88 -15.04 4.91 1.06
N GLY A 89 -15.27 5.88 1.94
CA GLY A 89 -14.55 7.14 1.94
C GLY A 89 -15.05 8.12 0.86
N ASP A 90 -14.71 9.38 1.06
CA ASP A 90 -15.18 10.49 0.23
C ASP A 90 -14.22 10.77 -0.94
N TYR A 91 -12.93 10.48 -0.74
CA TYR A 91 -11.88 10.76 -1.70
C TYR A 91 -10.82 9.66 -1.70
N HIS A 92 -10.31 9.39 -2.90
CA HIS A 92 -9.45 8.26 -3.16
C HIS A 92 -8.17 8.72 -3.83
N VAL A 93 -7.04 8.32 -3.27
CA VAL A 93 -5.72 8.72 -3.75
C VAL A 93 -4.89 7.49 -4.06
N VAL A 94 -4.26 7.52 -5.23
CA VAL A 94 -3.22 6.57 -5.62
C VAL A 94 -1.92 7.36 -5.72
N ASP A 95 -0.92 6.96 -4.94
CA ASP A 95 0.45 7.48 -5.08
C ASP A 95 0.97 7.17 -6.50
N ASP A 96 1.54 8.17 -7.18
CA ASP A 96 1.85 8.10 -8.60
C ASP A 96 2.65 6.83 -8.95
N PRO A 97 2.04 5.86 -9.64
CA PRO A 97 2.67 4.57 -9.89
C PRO A 97 3.96 4.68 -10.69
N LEU A 98 4.08 5.69 -11.56
CA LEU A 98 5.24 5.87 -12.43
C LEU A 98 6.44 6.38 -11.64
N ILE A 99 6.22 7.32 -10.71
CA ILE A 99 7.29 7.81 -9.83
C ILE A 99 7.71 6.73 -8.83
N LYS A 100 6.76 5.97 -8.27
CA LYS A 100 7.06 4.86 -7.35
C LYS A 100 8.03 3.84 -7.92
N LEU A 101 7.99 3.64 -9.24
CA LEU A 101 8.83 2.67 -9.95
C LEU A 101 10.24 3.19 -10.28
N GLU A 102 10.53 4.49 -10.06
CA GLU A 102 11.83 5.10 -10.40
C GLU A 102 13.02 4.32 -9.85
N GLY A 103 12.94 3.88 -8.60
CA GLY A 103 14.04 3.18 -7.93
C GLY A 103 14.50 1.93 -8.68
N PHE A 104 13.54 1.21 -9.29
CA PHE A 104 13.83 -0.01 -10.05
C PHE A 104 14.50 0.25 -11.40
N PHE A 105 14.34 1.44 -11.98
CA PHE A 105 14.95 1.77 -13.27
C PHE A 105 16.23 2.58 -13.14
N ARG A 106 16.32 3.47 -12.14
CA ARG A 106 17.45 4.40 -12.00
C ARG A 106 18.65 3.79 -11.28
N TYR A 107 18.42 2.89 -10.33
CA TYR A 107 19.48 2.35 -9.46
C TYR A 107 19.77 0.86 -9.66
N SER A 108 19.02 0.19 -10.53
CA SER A 108 19.27 -1.22 -10.83
C SER A 108 20.41 -1.38 -11.82
N ASP A 109 21.19 -2.46 -11.65
CA ASP A 109 22.09 -2.93 -12.71
C ASP A 109 21.25 -3.25 -13.96
N VAL A 110 21.74 -2.89 -15.15
CA VAL A 110 21.05 -3.11 -16.42
C VAL A 110 20.66 -4.58 -16.61
N LYS A 111 21.42 -5.51 -16.01
CA LYS A 111 21.13 -6.94 -16.01
C LYS A 111 19.87 -7.34 -15.24
N LEU A 112 19.42 -6.51 -14.31
CA LEU A 112 18.21 -6.72 -13.49
C LEU A 112 16.96 -6.07 -14.12
N LEU A 113 17.13 -5.29 -15.20
CA LEU A 113 16.03 -4.71 -15.97
C LEU A 113 15.45 -5.76 -16.91
N ASP A 114 14.71 -6.70 -16.33
CA ASP A 114 14.10 -7.79 -17.07
C ASP A 114 12.77 -7.37 -17.73
N LYS A 115 12.22 -8.28 -18.52
CA LYS A 115 10.93 -8.09 -19.19
C LYS A 115 9.78 -7.90 -18.18
N ASN A 116 9.85 -8.55 -17.01
CA ASN A 116 8.79 -8.48 -16.01
C ASN A 116 8.67 -7.08 -15.43
N LEU A 117 9.79 -6.43 -15.12
CA LEU A 117 9.80 -5.05 -14.62
C LEU A 117 9.26 -4.06 -15.66
N ILE A 118 9.62 -4.23 -16.93
CA ILE A 118 9.06 -3.42 -18.03
C ILE A 118 7.54 -3.64 -18.13
N ASP A 119 7.07 -4.89 -18.00
CA ASP A 119 5.64 -5.22 -18.04
C ASP A 119 4.89 -4.69 -16.81
N ILE A 120 5.53 -4.60 -15.64
CA ILE A 120 4.98 -3.91 -14.46
C ILE A 120 4.82 -2.42 -14.75
N PHE A 121 5.85 -1.76 -15.30
CA PHE A 121 5.78 -0.34 -15.64
C PHE A 121 4.69 -0.06 -16.68
N LYS A 122 4.58 -0.88 -17.73
CA LYS A 122 3.50 -0.78 -18.73
C LYS A 122 2.12 -0.89 -18.08
N ARG A 123 1.91 -1.89 -17.22
CA ARG A 123 0.65 -2.07 -16.49
C ARG A 123 0.32 -0.86 -15.64
N ALA A 124 1.28 -0.37 -14.86
CA ALA A 124 1.13 0.83 -14.05
C ALA A 124 0.76 2.05 -14.90
N TYR A 125 1.40 2.22 -16.07
CA TYR A 125 1.13 3.32 -16.99
C TYR A 125 -0.28 3.27 -17.57
N PHE A 126 -0.69 2.14 -18.14
CA PHE A 126 -2.02 2.02 -18.74
C PHE A 126 -3.12 2.14 -17.68
N ASP A 127 -2.89 1.60 -16.47
CA ASP A 127 -3.80 1.77 -15.35
C ASP A 127 -3.94 3.24 -14.91
N THR A 128 -2.81 3.95 -14.79
CA THR A 128 -2.79 5.39 -14.46
C THR A 128 -3.48 6.23 -15.54
N LEU A 129 -3.26 5.90 -16.82
CA LEU A 129 -3.92 6.54 -17.94
C LEU A 129 -5.45 6.33 -17.89
N GLU A 130 -5.90 5.12 -17.58
CA GLU A 130 -7.32 4.79 -17.45
C GLU A 130 -7.98 5.53 -16.27
N VAL A 131 -7.33 5.54 -15.10
CA VAL A 131 -7.82 6.29 -13.92
C VAL A 131 -7.96 7.77 -14.23
N THR A 132 -6.92 8.40 -14.76
CA THR A 132 -6.93 9.85 -15.04
C THR A 132 -7.93 10.24 -16.14
N LYS A 133 -8.22 9.32 -17.07
CA LYS A 133 -9.17 9.54 -18.16
C LYS A 133 -10.62 9.40 -17.72
N ASN A 134 -10.94 8.31 -17.01
CA ASN A 134 -12.33 7.89 -16.78
C ASN A 134 -12.79 8.04 -15.33
N HIS A 135 -11.87 8.15 -14.37
CA HIS A 135 -12.18 8.13 -12.92
C HIS A 135 -11.62 9.32 -12.13
N SER A 136 -11.07 10.33 -12.82
CA SER A 136 -10.38 11.48 -12.20
C SER A 136 -11.24 12.40 -11.34
N ASN A 137 -12.58 12.28 -11.40
CA ASN A 137 -13.48 13.00 -10.50
C ASN A 137 -13.59 12.35 -9.10
N LEU A 138 -13.14 11.10 -8.95
CA LEU A 138 -13.28 10.30 -7.71
C LEU A 138 -11.92 9.84 -7.21
N ILE A 139 -11.09 9.33 -8.11
CA ILE A 139 -9.77 8.77 -7.82
C ILE A 139 -8.70 9.71 -8.40
N HIS A 140 -7.80 10.17 -7.54
CA HIS A 140 -6.76 11.13 -7.87
C HIS A 140 -5.40 10.45 -7.85
N ILE A 141 -4.62 10.64 -8.92
CA ILE A 141 -3.21 10.26 -8.92
C ILE A 141 -2.41 11.43 -8.35
N LEU A 142 -1.67 11.23 -7.26
CA LEU A 142 -0.91 12.29 -6.60
C LEU A 142 0.52 11.85 -6.28
N PRO A 143 1.51 12.76 -6.26
CA PRO A 143 2.91 12.45 -5.97
C PRO A 143 3.13 12.38 -4.44
N ILE A 144 2.61 11.33 -3.79
CA ILE A 144 2.53 11.26 -2.33
C ILE A 144 3.91 11.27 -1.69
N LYS A 145 4.85 10.52 -2.26
CA LYS A 145 6.24 10.51 -1.77
C LYS A 145 6.84 11.91 -1.78
N GLU A 146 6.70 12.65 -2.87
CA GLU A 146 7.22 14.00 -3.02
C GLU A 146 6.60 14.97 -1.99
N LEU A 147 5.30 14.84 -1.73
CA LEU A 147 4.57 15.69 -0.77
C LEU A 147 5.08 15.51 0.66
N VAL A 148 5.49 14.30 1.01
CA VAL A 148 5.95 14.01 2.37
C VAL A 148 7.45 14.20 2.56
N LEU A 149 8.26 14.35 1.50
CA LEU A 149 9.73 14.47 1.59
C LEU A 149 10.19 15.51 2.62
N LYS A 150 9.46 16.63 2.76
CA LYS A 150 9.77 17.69 3.74
C LYS A 150 9.71 17.23 5.20
N TYR A 151 9.02 16.13 5.48
CA TYR A 151 8.90 15.50 6.80
C TYR A 151 9.90 14.34 7.01
N TYR A 152 10.67 13.95 5.98
CA TYR A 152 11.52 12.74 5.99
C TYR A 152 12.95 12.94 6.50
N ASN A 153 13.30 14.12 7.04
CA ASN A 153 14.60 14.28 7.69
C ASN A 153 14.71 13.25 8.84
N ASP A 154 15.73 12.38 8.78
CA ASP A 154 16.05 11.33 9.76
C ASP A 154 15.18 10.05 9.78
N ASN A 155 14.32 9.82 8.77
CA ASN A 155 13.44 8.64 8.74
C ASN A 155 14.17 7.28 8.67
N ASN A 156 15.36 7.20 8.08
CA ASN A 156 16.12 5.95 8.02
C ASN A 156 16.60 5.50 9.42
N GLU A 157 16.99 6.44 10.29
CA GLU A 157 17.36 6.10 11.67
C GLU A 157 16.12 5.65 12.47
N LEU A 158 14.99 6.35 12.26
CA LEU A 158 13.72 5.99 12.87
C LEU A 158 13.26 4.58 12.46
N ILE A 159 13.25 4.29 11.16
CA ILE A 159 12.89 2.98 10.60
C ILE A 159 13.83 1.90 11.15
N ASN A 160 15.16 2.14 11.16
CA ASN A 160 16.12 1.20 11.73
C ASN A 160 15.84 0.93 13.21
N LYS A 161 15.59 1.96 14.01
CA LYS A 161 15.27 1.83 15.43
C LYS A 161 13.98 1.03 15.65
N PHE A 162 12.93 1.31 14.87
CA PHE A 162 11.68 0.56 14.94
C PHE A 162 11.86 -0.89 14.51
N TYR A 163 12.62 -1.14 13.45
CA TYR A 163 12.90 -2.50 12.99
C TYR A 163 13.59 -3.34 14.07
N TRP A 164 14.62 -2.81 14.72
CA TRP A 164 15.31 -3.54 15.79
C TRP A 164 14.46 -3.72 17.04
N LYS A 165 13.58 -2.75 17.34
CA LYS A 165 12.55 -2.93 18.37
C LYS A 165 11.57 -4.05 18.00
N PHE A 166 11.12 -4.10 16.75
CA PHE A 166 10.27 -5.17 16.24
C PHE A 166 10.94 -6.54 16.36
N VAL A 167 12.18 -6.68 15.85
CA VAL A 167 12.97 -7.92 15.97
C VAL A 167 13.11 -8.32 17.44
N SER A 168 13.38 -7.37 18.34
CA SER A 168 13.52 -7.65 19.75
C SER A 168 12.24 -8.17 20.40
N ILE A 169 11.09 -7.64 20.00
CA ILE A 169 9.78 -8.06 20.50
C ILE A 169 9.44 -9.45 20.00
N ILE A 170 9.55 -9.71 18.69
CA ILE A 170 9.12 -10.98 18.12
C ILE A 170 10.01 -12.15 18.55
N LEU A 171 11.29 -11.89 18.83
CA LEU A 171 12.25 -12.91 19.29
C LEU A 171 12.40 -12.93 20.82
N ASN A 172 11.66 -12.09 21.54
CA ASN A 172 11.79 -11.95 23.00
C ASN A 172 13.26 -11.81 23.47
N SER A 173 14.08 -11.09 22.71
CA SER A 173 15.53 -10.97 22.90
C SER A 173 15.99 -9.59 22.46
N GLU A 174 16.65 -8.82 23.34
CA GLU A 174 17.08 -7.46 23.00
C GLU A 174 18.13 -7.48 21.87
N VAL A 175 17.82 -6.92 20.70
CA VAL A 175 18.71 -6.80 19.53
C VAL A 175 18.69 -5.36 19.07
N LYS A 176 19.84 -4.69 19.03
CA LYS A 176 19.92 -3.25 18.71
C LYS A 176 20.36 -2.95 17.29
N ASN A 177 21.01 -3.90 16.63
CA ASN A 177 21.64 -3.71 15.33
C ASN A 177 21.95 -5.05 14.67
N THR A 178 22.39 -4.96 13.41
CA THR A 178 22.75 -6.10 12.56
C THR A 178 23.85 -6.97 13.17
N SER A 179 24.88 -6.38 13.78
CA SER A 179 25.98 -7.15 14.38
C SER A 179 25.46 -8.02 15.53
N GLU A 180 24.69 -7.42 16.45
CA GLU A 180 24.12 -8.14 17.58
C GLU A 180 23.18 -9.27 17.14
N PHE A 181 22.43 -9.08 16.06
CA PHE A 181 21.58 -10.11 15.48
C PHE A 181 22.39 -11.33 15.02
N PHE A 182 23.44 -11.11 14.20
CA PHE A 182 24.27 -12.20 13.69
C PHE A 182 25.21 -12.82 14.73
N ASP A 183 25.48 -12.11 15.84
CA ASP A 183 26.21 -12.68 16.97
C ASP A 183 25.35 -13.66 17.78
N LYS A 184 24.07 -13.32 17.97
CA LYS A 184 23.11 -14.11 18.75
C LYS A 184 22.52 -15.28 17.98
N PHE A 185 22.14 -15.07 16.72
CA PHE A 185 21.44 -16.05 15.91
C PHE A 185 22.38 -16.65 14.86
N ARG A 186 22.43 -17.98 14.79
CA ARG A 186 23.28 -18.71 13.84
C ARG A 186 22.48 -19.53 12.83
N ALA A 187 21.25 -19.91 13.16
CA ALA A 187 20.36 -20.66 12.28
C ALA A 187 18.92 -20.17 12.37
N LEU A 188 18.19 -20.23 11.25
CA LEU A 188 16.76 -19.88 11.21
C LEU A 188 15.90 -20.80 12.07
N SER A 189 16.32 -22.05 12.27
CA SER A 189 15.62 -22.99 13.16
C SER A 189 15.62 -22.55 14.62
N ASP A 190 16.56 -21.70 15.04
CA ASP A 190 16.59 -21.17 16.40
C ASP A 190 15.61 -20.01 16.53
N ILE A 191 15.57 -19.12 15.53
CA ILE A 191 14.59 -18.05 15.40
C ILE A 191 13.16 -18.61 15.35
N GLU A 192 12.92 -19.63 14.53
CA GLU A 192 11.59 -20.22 14.34
C GLU A 192 11.00 -20.80 15.63
N LYS A 193 11.85 -21.28 16.56
CA LYS A 193 11.41 -21.80 17.87
C LYS A 193 11.06 -20.70 18.87
N GLU A 194 11.60 -19.49 18.71
CA GLU A 194 11.33 -18.35 19.59
C GLU A 194 10.05 -17.60 19.18
N LEU A 195 9.67 -17.67 17.90
CA LEU A 195 8.47 -17.04 17.37
C LEU A 195 7.20 -17.77 17.82
N ASP A 196 6.20 -17.01 18.26
CA ASP A 196 4.85 -17.56 18.42
C ASP A 196 4.21 -17.88 17.05
N GLU A 197 3.20 -18.76 17.07
CA GLU A 197 2.53 -19.24 15.85
C GLU A 197 1.84 -18.12 15.06
N PHE A 198 1.31 -17.10 15.76
CA PHE A 198 0.67 -15.96 15.10
C PHE A 198 1.72 -15.13 14.35
N ILE A 199 2.87 -14.82 14.94
CA ILE A 199 3.94 -14.11 14.24
C ILE A 199 4.48 -14.95 13.09
N LEU A 200 4.82 -16.21 13.35
CA LEU A 200 5.39 -17.09 12.33
C LEU A 200 4.45 -17.25 11.14
N SER A 201 3.14 -17.39 11.34
CA SER A 201 2.17 -17.49 10.24
C SER A 201 1.97 -16.20 9.44
N ASN A 202 2.38 -15.05 9.98
CA ASN A 202 2.27 -13.73 9.34
C ASN A 202 3.57 -13.20 8.72
N LEU A 203 4.73 -13.82 9.01
CA LEU A 203 6.00 -13.52 8.34
C LEU A 203 6.03 -14.09 6.91
N ILE A 204 5.35 -13.42 5.98
CA ILE A 204 5.26 -13.80 4.57
C ILE A 204 6.35 -13.08 3.75
N PHE A 205 7.07 -13.79 2.88
CA PHE A 205 8.15 -13.20 2.07
C PHE A 205 7.81 -13.13 0.58
N ILE A 206 6.95 -14.01 0.07
CA ILE A 206 6.59 -14.09 -1.34
C ILE A 206 5.08 -14.11 -1.54
N ASP A 207 4.38 -15.03 -0.87
CA ASP A 207 2.93 -15.15 -0.97
C ASP A 207 2.35 -15.88 0.23
N THR A 208 1.02 -15.92 0.33
CA THR A 208 0.32 -16.54 1.46
C THR A 208 0.60 -18.03 1.65
N ASN A 209 1.23 -18.74 0.70
CA ASN A 209 1.65 -20.12 0.93
C ASN A 209 2.85 -20.22 1.88
N ASP A 210 3.60 -19.13 2.09
CA ASP A 210 4.70 -19.11 3.05
C ASP A 210 4.25 -19.45 4.46
N SER A 211 3.01 -19.17 4.84
CA SER A 211 2.49 -19.51 6.16
C SER A 211 2.49 -21.01 6.47
N LYS A 212 2.68 -21.86 5.44
CA LYS A 212 2.73 -23.33 5.54
C LYS A 212 4.17 -23.88 5.47
N LEU A 213 5.16 -23.00 5.34
CA LEU A 213 6.56 -23.34 5.14
C LEU A 213 7.40 -22.97 6.36
N SER A 214 8.52 -23.66 6.52
CA SER A 214 9.59 -23.27 7.45
C SER A 214 10.21 -21.93 7.04
N LEU A 215 10.87 -21.22 7.96
CA LEU A 215 11.58 -19.98 7.60
C LEU A 215 12.70 -20.23 6.57
N GLU A 216 13.33 -21.41 6.63
CA GLU A 216 14.37 -21.84 5.69
C GLU A 216 13.80 -21.90 4.26
N ASP A 217 12.66 -22.55 4.08
CA ASP A 217 12.01 -22.68 2.78
C ASP A 217 11.51 -21.34 2.24
N ARG A 218 10.99 -20.46 3.11
CA ARG A 218 10.60 -19.09 2.72
C ARG A 218 11.79 -18.30 2.20
N CYS A 219 12.93 -18.35 2.88
CA CYS A 219 14.15 -17.69 2.44
C CYS A 219 14.66 -18.25 1.10
N ASN A 220 14.64 -19.57 0.93
CA ASN A 220 15.02 -20.22 -0.32
C ASN A 220 14.09 -19.82 -1.48
N ARG A 221 12.78 -19.70 -1.24
CA ARG A 221 11.82 -19.17 -2.23
C ARG A 221 12.14 -17.71 -2.56
N TYR A 222 12.44 -16.90 -1.55
CA TYR A 222 12.75 -15.48 -1.73
C TYR A 222 13.95 -15.26 -2.64
N LYS A 223 15.04 -16.02 -2.45
CA LYS A 223 16.21 -15.97 -3.35
C LYS A 223 15.91 -16.35 -4.79
N LYS A 224 15.04 -17.34 -5.00
CA LYS A 224 14.64 -17.78 -6.34
C LYS A 224 13.84 -16.71 -7.07
N GLU A 225 12.95 -16.01 -6.36
CA GLU A 225 12.18 -14.89 -6.91
C GLU A 225 13.06 -13.67 -7.18
N TYR A 226 13.96 -13.37 -6.24
CA TYR A 226 14.82 -12.20 -6.26
C TYR A 226 16.29 -12.61 -6.40
N GLN A 227 16.69 -12.93 -7.63
CA GLN A 227 18.03 -13.45 -7.97
C GLN A 227 19.17 -12.55 -7.49
N GLN A 228 18.95 -11.24 -7.30
CA GLN A 228 19.95 -10.34 -6.74
C GLN A 228 20.38 -10.69 -5.30
N PHE A 229 19.64 -11.56 -4.62
CA PHE A 229 19.94 -12.00 -3.26
C PHE A 229 20.40 -13.47 -3.20
N GLU A 230 20.70 -14.11 -4.33
CA GLU A 230 21.12 -15.51 -4.39
C GLU A 230 22.34 -15.81 -3.51
N GLU A 231 23.30 -14.89 -3.47
CA GLU A 231 24.56 -15.00 -2.73
C GLU A 231 24.43 -14.77 -1.21
N LEU A 232 23.30 -14.23 -0.73
CA LEU A 232 23.10 -13.99 0.69
C LEU A 232 22.81 -15.30 1.43
N THR A 233 23.16 -15.40 2.70
CA THR A 233 22.73 -16.50 3.57
C THR A 233 21.23 -16.41 3.87
N ASN A 234 20.58 -17.51 4.25
CA ASN A 234 19.15 -17.48 4.60
C ASN A 234 18.88 -16.60 5.84
N LEU A 235 19.85 -16.47 6.74
CA LEU A 235 19.76 -15.56 7.88
C LEU A 235 19.79 -14.08 7.45
N GLU A 236 20.62 -13.75 6.46
CA GLU A 236 20.61 -12.41 5.84
C GLU A 236 19.31 -12.15 5.07
N ILE A 237 18.76 -13.15 4.36
CA ILE A 237 17.45 -13.02 3.70
C ILE A 237 16.34 -12.74 4.70
N PHE A 238 16.30 -13.45 5.82
CA PHE A 238 15.33 -13.17 6.87
C PHE A 238 15.43 -11.71 7.34
N ASN A 239 16.65 -11.21 7.57
CA ASN A 239 16.85 -9.82 7.98
C ASN A 239 16.39 -8.83 6.90
N VAL A 240 16.81 -9.03 5.64
CA VAL A 240 16.46 -8.17 4.49
C VAL A 240 14.95 -8.15 4.22
N ALA A 241 14.31 -9.31 4.17
CA ALA A 241 12.89 -9.44 3.87
C ALA A 241 12.05 -8.78 4.99
N THR A 242 12.32 -9.12 6.25
CA THR A 242 11.60 -8.54 7.38
C THR A 242 11.82 -7.03 7.48
N TYR A 243 13.06 -6.55 7.30
CA TYR A 243 13.35 -5.11 7.27
C TYR A 243 12.56 -4.40 6.20
N SER A 244 12.52 -4.94 4.97
CA SER A 244 11.84 -4.32 3.84
C SER A 244 10.34 -4.15 4.07
N TYR A 245 9.67 -5.19 4.61
CA TYR A 245 8.24 -5.11 4.90
C TYR A 245 7.92 -4.26 6.12
N VAL A 246 8.74 -4.32 7.18
CA VAL A 246 8.59 -3.44 8.35
C VAL A 246 8.77 -1.97 7.95
N ALA A 247 9.81 -1.67 7.17
CA ALA A 247 10.04 -0.32 6.64
C ALA A 247 8.86 0.17 5.81
N GLN A 248 8.31 -0.68 4.92
CA GLN A 248 7.11 -0.35 4.15
C GLN A 248 5.90 -0.06 5.04
N THR A 249 5.66 -0.86 6.08
CA THR A 249 4.54 -0.62 7.00
C THR A 249 4.70 0.69 7.78
N ILE A 250 5.92 0.98 8.27
CA ILE A 250 6.21 2.25 8.95
C ILE A 250 5.99 3.42 8.00
N ASP A 251 6.46 3.31 6.75
CA ASP A 251 6.27 4.33 5.71
C ASP A 251 4.79 4.62 5.46
N ILE A 252 3.95 3.58 5.35
CA ILE A 252 2.50 3.70 5.21
C ILE A 252 1.89 4.48 6.39
N LEU A 253 2.25 4.12 7.63
CA LEU A 253 1.71 4.76 8.82
C LEU A 253 2.18 6.22 8.96
N LEU A 254 3.43 6.52 8.62
CA LEU A 254 3.96 7.89 8.64
C LEU A 254 3.27 8.77 7.60
N ILE A 255 3.11 8.29 6.36
CA ILE A 255 2.39 9.01 5.31
C ILE A 255 0.96 9.30 5.75
N SER A 256 0.27 8.29 6.32
CA SER A 256 -1.07 8.44 6.86
C SER A 256 -1.15 9.48 7.97
N SER A 257 -0.17 9.50 8.87
CA SER A 257 -0.08 10.50 9.93
C SER A 257 0.18 11.92 9.39
N PHE A 258 1.08 12.07 8.41
CA PHE A 258 1.42 13.38 7.85
C PHE A 258 0.30 13.99 7.00
N LEU A 259 -0.40 13.16 6.22
CA LEU A 259 -1.40 13.64 5.26
C LEU A 259 -2.85 13.46 5.75
N GLY A 260 -3.08 12.71 6.83
CA GLY A 260 -4.42 12.42 7.35
C GLY A 260 -5.20 11.41 6.51
N PHE A 261 -4.51 10.58 5.73
CA PHE A 261 -5.16 9.56 4.89
C PHE A 261 -5.27 8.22 5.64
N THR A 262 -6.40 7.55 5.50
CA THR A 262 -6.57 6.16 5.94
C THR A 262 -5.92 5.23 4.89
N PRO A 263 -4.96 4.35 5.28
CA PRO A 263 -4.40 3.36 4.37
C PRO A 263 -5.47 2.39 3.90
N TYR A 264 -5.63 2.28 2.58
CA TYR A 264 -6.34 1.20 1.93
C TYR A 264 -5.31 0.14 1.49
N ILE A 265 -5.15 -0.90 2.32
CA ILE A 265 -4.19 -1.98 2.06
C ILE A 265 -5.00 -3.20 1.62
N ARG A 266 -4.76 -3.66 0.39
CA ARG A 266 -5.39 -4.89 -0.15
C ARG A 266 -4.42 -6.04 -0.40
N ASN A 267 -3.12 -5.73 -0.41
CA ASN A 267 -2.06 -6.71 -0.58
C ASN A 267 -1.87 -7.49 0.72
N ASP A 268 -1.93 -8.81 0.63
CA ASP A 268 -1.91 -9.70 1.80
C ASP A 268 -0.62 -9.58 2.59
N ILE A 269 0.53 -9.43 1.92
CA ILE A 269 1.83 -9.35 2.58
C ILE A 269 1.91 -8.04 3.36
N ALA A 270 1.65 -6.92 2.68
CA ALA A 270 1.65 -5.60 3.32
C ALA A 270 0.69 -5.54 4.51
N PHE A 271 -0.51 -6.15 4.38
CA PHE A 271 -1.48 -6.18 5.46
C PHE A 271 -1.05 -7.06 6.64
N ARG A 272 -0.36 -8.17 6.41
CA ARG A 272 0.13 -9.03 7.50
C ARG A 272 1.20 -8.33 8.34
N TYR A 273 2.15 -7.63 7.72
CA TYR A 273 3.12 -6.83 8.47
C TYR A 273 2.47 -5.63 9.16
N PHE A 274 1.44 -5.03 8.54
CA PHE A 274 0.60 -4.04 9.19
C PHE A 274 -0.05 -4.58 10.48
N LEU A 275 -0.58 -5.81 10.47
CA LEU A 275 -1.14 -6.45 11.66
C LEU A 275 -0.09 -6.79 12.73
N LEU A 276 1.12 -7.18 12.32
CA LEU A 276 2.23 -7.45 13.26
C LEU A 276 2.68 -6.19 13.98
N LEU A 277 2.59 -5.03 13.32
CA LEU A 277 3.08 -3.77 13.83
C LEU A 277 1.99 -2.92 14.50
N LYS A 278 0.70 -3.25 14.34
CA LYS A 278 -0.44 -2.46 14.85
C LYS A 278 -0.27 -2.08 16.33
N ASP A 279 0.13 -3.01 17.18
CA ASP A 279 0.22 -2.82 18.64
C ASP A 279 1.32 -1.82 19.02
N THR A 280 2.26 -1.53 18.11
CA THR A 280 3.30 -0.52 18.30
C THR A 280 2.75 0.91 18.25
N PHE A 281 1.60 1.12 17.58
CA PHE A 281 1.12 2.47 17.23
C PHE A 281 -0.24 2.83 17.82
N ILE A 282 -1.05 1.85 18.24
CA ILE A 282 -2.42 2.05 18.75
C ILE A 282 -2.50 2.73 20.13
N GLY A 283 -1.37 3.11 20.73
CA GLY A 283 -1.35 3.91 21.95
C GLY A 283 -1.76 5.37 21.74
N ASP A 284 -1.80 5.83 20.49
CA ASP A 284 -2.37 7.11 20.07
C ASP A 284 -3.78 6.90 19.49
N ASP A 285 -4.77 7.64 19.98
CA ASP A 285 -6.18 7.46 19.60
C ASP A 285 -6.45 7.74 18.11
N GLU A 286 -5.74 8.69 17.50
CA GLU A 286 -5.91 9.00 16.08
C GLU A 286 -5.29 7.90 15.20
N ILE A 287 -4.10 7.42 15.56
CA ILE A 287 -3.49 6.29 14.85
C ILE A 287 -4.32 5.02 15.05
N ARG A 288 -4.88 4.80 16.25
CA ARG A 288 -5.78 3.67 16.51
C ARG A 288 -6.97 3.66 15.56
N LYS A 289 -7.64 4.80 15.38
CA LYS A 289 -8.76 4.92 14.42
C LYS A 289 -8.34 4.59 12.99
N VAL A 290 -7.17 5.07 12.56
CA VAL A 290 -6.63 4.79 11.23
C VAL A 290 -6.40 3.28 11.04
N VAL A 291 -5.79 2.62 12.03
CA VAL A 291 -5.57 1.18 12.04
C VAL A 291 -6.88 0.40 11.98
N GLU A 292 -7.85 0.74 12.82
CA GLU A 292 -9.16 0.09 12.84
C GLU A 292 -9.87 0.21 11.49
N LYS A 293 -9.87 1.40 10.87
CA LYS A 293 -10.44 1.62 9.54
C LYS A 293 -9.75 0.79 8.48
N SER A 294 -8.41 0.75 8.46
CA SER A 294 -7.66 -0.10 7.53
C SER A 294 -8.00 -1.58 7.67
N ILE A 295 -8.24 -2.08 8.89
CA ILE A 295 -8.67 -3.45 9.12
C ILE A 295 -10.08 -3.70 8.55
N VAL A 296 -11.03 -2.80 8.81
CA VAL A 296 -12.39 -2.88 8.26
C VAL A 296 -12.36 -2.90 6.72
N LEU A 297 -11.58 -2.02 6.11
CA LEU A 297 -11.40 -1.94 4.67
C LEU A 297 -10.85 -3.25 4.09
N TYR A 298 -9.84 -3.84 4.73
CA TYR A 298 -9.27 -5.12 4.28
C TYR A 298 -10.26 -6.28 4.44
N ILE A 299 -10.99 -6.36 5.56
CA ILE A 299 -12.02 -7.38 5.76
C ILE A 299 -13.07 -7.26 4.65
N ALA A 300 -13.56 -6.05 4.37
CA ALA A 300 -14.52 -5.80 3.31
C ALA A 300 -13.99 -6.24 1.94
N TYR A 301 -12.74 -5.89 1.61
CA TYR A 301 -12.09 -6.33 0.36
C TYR A 301 -12.04 -7.86 0.23
N LYS A 302 -11.76 -8.58 1.32
CA LYS A 302 -11.67 -10.04 1.31
C LYS A 302 -13.01 -10.76 1.36
N SER A 303 -14.05 -10.15 1.92
CA SER A 303 -15.34 -10.81 2.13
C SER A 303 -16.40 -10.47 1.09
N VAL A 304 -16.33 -9.29 0.48
CA VAL A 304 -17.36 -8.83 -0.45
C VAL A 304 -17.06 -9.37 -1.84
N HIS A 305 -18.01 -10.13 -2.40
CA HIS A 305 -17.87 -10.62 -3.76
C HIS A 305 -17.98 -9.49 -4.79
N LEU A 306 -16.99 -9.40 -5.70
CA LEU A 306 -16.95 -8.39 -6.76
C LEU A 306 -18.24 -8.33 -7.59
N THR A 307 -18.87 -9.48 -7.85
CA THR A 307 -20.12 -9.57 -8.62
C THR A 307 -21.28 -8.79 -8.00
N ARG A 308 -21.25 -8.53 -6.68
CA ARG A 308 -22.24 -7.67 -6.01
C ARG A 308 -22.02 -6.21 -6.36
N LEU A 309 -20.75 -5.78 -6.44
CA LEU A 309 -20.38 -4.41 -6.76
C LEU A 309 -20.61 -4.12 -8.25
N THR A 310 -20.23 -5.05 -9.12
CA THR A 310 -20.35 -4.91 -10.58
C THR A 310 -21.72 -5.32 -11.14
N LYS A 311 -22.71 -5.54 -10.27
CA LYS A 311 -24.12 -5.70 -10.66
C LYS A 311 -24.65 -4.43 -11.33
N TYR A 312 -24.11 -3.29 -10.93
CA TYR A 312 -24.35 -1.97 -11.49
C TYR A 312 -23.13 -1.56 -12.31
N ASN A 313 -23.33 -0.72 -13.33
CA ASN A 313 -22.18 -0.03 -13.93
C ASN A 313 -21.59 0.96 -12.92
N PHE A 314 -20.37 1.43 -13.19
CA PHE A 314 -19.61 2.17 -12.17
C PHE A 314 -20.30 3.47 -11.75
N ASP A 315 -20.90 4.22 -12.68
CA ASP A 315 -21.62 5.46 -12.36
C ASP A 315 -22.84 5.19 -11.47
N GLU A 316 -23.64 4.17 -11.81
CA GLU A 316 -24.77 3.73 -10.99
C GLU A 316 -24.35 3.22 -9.61
N PHE A 317 -23.21 2.53 -9.53
CA PHE A 317 -22.63 2.06 -8.27
C PHE A 317 -22.26 3.25 -7.38
N ILE A 318 -21.57 4.26 -7.94
CA ILE A 318 -21.18 5.46 -7.20
C ILE A 318 -22.40 6.22 -6.67
N ASP A 319 -23.43 6.39 -7.49
CA ASP A 319 -24.66 7.09 -7.06
C ASP A 319 -25.35 6.40 -5.88
N ARG A 320 -25.22 5.07 -5.76
CA ARG A 320 -25.75 4.30 -4.62
C ARG A 320 -24.93 4.46 -3.35
N VAL A 321 -23.61 4.52 -3.45
CA VAL A 321 -22.73 4.54 -2.27
C VAL A 321 -22.40 5.96 -1.78
N LYS A 322 -22.45 6.98 -2.64
CA LYS A 322 -21.96 8.34 -2.37
C LYS A 322 -22.70 9.11 -1.27
N ASN A 323 -23.95 8.75 -0.97
CA ASN A 323 -24.75 9.43 0.05
C ASN A 323 -24.74 8.73 1.41
N GLU A 324 -24.07 7.58 1.49
CA GLU A 324 -24.16 6.69 2.64
C GLU A 324 -22.83 6.71 3.36
N ASN A 325 -22.84 7.09 4.65
CA ASN A 325 -21.64 7.04 5.47
C ASN A 325 -21.43 5.60 5.97
N LEU A 326 -21.12 4.70 5.03
CA LEU A 326 -20.99 3.27 5.26
C LEU A 326 -19.98 2.96 6.37
N MET A 327 -18.84 3.66 6.36
CA MET A 327 -17.81 3.50 7.39
C MET A 327 -18.36 3.84 8.78
N PHE A 328 -19.02 5.00 8.92
CA PHE A 328 -19.64 5.40 10.18
C PHE A 328 -20.69 4.39 10.65
N SER A 329 -21.60 3.94 9.77
CA SER A 329 -22.64 2.96 10.10
C SER A 329 -22.05 1.63 10.59
N ILE A 330 -20.95 1.16 9.98
CA ILE A 330 -20.23 -0.04 10.43
C ILE A 330 -19.65 0.18 11.83
N PHE A 331 -18.95 1.28 12.06
CA PHE A 331 -18.33 1.56 13.37
C PHE A 331 -19.35 1.76 14.50
N GLU A 332 -20.47 2.43 14.23
CA GLU A 332 -21.54 2.57 15.22
C GLU A 332 -22.16 1.21 15.59
N ARG A 333 -22.31 0.32 14.61
CA ARG A 333 -22.78 -1.05 14.87
C ARG A 333 -21.75 -1.89 15.61
N LEU A 334 -20.47 -1.82 15.25
CA LEU A 334 -19.40 -2.52 15.97
C LEU A 334 -19.38 -2.09 17.44
N LYS A 335 -19.44 -0.78 17.70
CA LYS A 335 -19.51 -0.22 19.05
C LYS A 335 -20.75 -0.68 19.81
N SER A 336 -21.92 -0.67 19.16
CA SER A 336 -23.19 -1.12 19.78
C SER A 336 -23.21 -2.62 20.12
N ASN A 337 -22.34 -3.42 19.48
CA ASN A 337 -22.18 -4.85 19.74
C ASN A 337 -20.93 -5.16 20.58
N GLU A 338 -20.25 -4.13 21.13
CA GLU A 338 -19.03 -4.28 21.93
C GLU A 338 -17.89 -5.03 21.20
N ILE A 339 -17.79 -4.85 19.88
CA ILE A 339 -16.76 -5.47 19.04
C ILE A 339 -15.60 -4.49 18.86
N GLU A 340 -14.45 -4.82 19.44
CA GLU A 340 -13.19 -4.10 19.19
C GLU A 340 -12.46 -4.69 17.97
N VAL A 341 -12.38 -3.94 16.87
CA VAL A 341 -11.85 -4.41 15.59
C VAL A 341 -10.44 -5.00 15.68
N ILE A 342 -9.57 -4.41 16.53
CA ILE A 342 -8.17 -4.81 16.66
C ILE A 342 -8.02 -6.18 17.33
N TYR A 343 -8.90 -6.53 18.27
CA TYR A 343 -8.76 -7.69 19.15
C TYR A 343 -9.82 -8.78 18.92
N SER A 344 -10.89 -8.45 18.21
CA SER A 344 -11.99 -9.38 17.96
C SER A 344 -11.68 -10.34 16.82
N GLU A 345 -12.37 -11.47 16.81
CA GLU A 345 -12.40 -12.37 15.66
C GLU A 345 -12.93 -11.64 14.40
N VAL A 346 -12.50 -12.09 13.23
CA VAL A 346 -12.87 -11.47 11.94
C VAL A 346 -14.35 -11.62 11.62
N GLU A 347 -14.96 -12.74 12.02
CA GLU A 347 -16.32 -13.14 11.63
C GLU A 347 -17.43 -12.17 12.09
N PRO A 348 -17.47 -11.72 13.35
CA PRO A 348 -18.41 -10.69 13.79
C PRO A 348 -18.33 -9.40 12.96
N THR A 349 -17.11 -8.91 12.73
CA THR A 349 -16.87 -7.69 11.93
C THR A 349 -17.32 -7.89 10.48
N ARG A 350 -16.97 -9.03 9.88
CA ARG A 350 -17.37 -9.41 8.52
C ARG A 350 -18.90 -9.40 8.36
N LYS A 351 -19.62 -9.97 9.33
CA LYS A 351 -21.09 -10.04 9.29
C LYS A 351 -21.71 -8.64 9.29
N ILE A 352 -21.22 -7.73 10.13
CA ILE A 352 -21.70 -6.34 10.15
C ILE A 352 -21.42 -5.64 8.82
N ILE A 353 -20.21 -5.79 8.28
CA ILE A 353 -19.84 -5.24 6.97
C ILE A 353 -20.80 -5.74 5.88
N ASP A 354 -21.05 -7.05 5.83
CA ASP A 354 -21.93 -7.64 4.81
C ASP A 354 -23.36 -7.13 4.91
N GLU A 355 -23.90 -7.04 6.12
CA GLU A 355 -25.25 -6.52 6.38
C GLU A 355 -25.40 -5.05 5.98
N GLU A 356 -24.41 -4.19 6.26
CA GLU A 356 -24.47 -2.78 5.85
C GLU A 356 -24.35 -2.64 4.33
N ILE A 357 -23.49 -3.42 3.67
CA ILE A 357 -23.37 -3.40 2.20
C ILE A 357 -24.65 -3.92 1.53
N ASN A 358 -25.33 -4.91 2.11
CA ASN A 358 -26.61 -5.43 1.59
C ASN A 358 -27.74 -4.40 1.63
N LYS A 359 -27.66 -3.36 2.47
CA LYS A 359 -28.63 -2.26 2.46
C LYS A 359 -28.44 -1.32 1.28
N LEU A 360 -27.24 -1.31 0.68
CA LEU A 360 -26.83 -0.38 -0.38
C LEU A 360 -27.03 -0.94 -1.81
N LEU A 361 -26.77 -2.25 -2.00
CA LEU A 361 -26.66 -2.93 -3.31
C LEU A 361 -27.75 -3.99 -3.53
#